data_AF-A0A2D6MV10-F1
#
_entry.id   AF-A0A2D6MV10-F1
#
_cell.length_a   1.000
_cell.length_b   1.000
_cell.length_c   1.000
_cell.angle_alpha   90.00
_cell.angle_beta   90.00
_cell.angle_gamma   90.00
#
_symmetry.space_group_name_H-M   'P 1'
#
loop_
_entity.id
_entity.type
_entity.pdbx_description
1 polymer ?
#
loop_
_entity_poly.entity_id
_entity_poly.type
_entity_poly.pdbx_seq_one_letter_code
_entity_poly.pdbx_strand_id
1 'polypeptide(L)'
;MKFVCSLFRVPVDQLIPVAQTAERAGFAAVTLSDRIAHIEQVATRFPYTEDGSRPWSPSDDFPDVWVATAMMAAMTTRLRFMQAVYVLPARDPISVAHSLGTLARMSGQRVSLGFGVGWMREEFELMGRAFERRGARTDEMIELMQKLWTGDVVDHEGEFYSLSGVQLRPAAGGPIPILCSGESDAALRRAARIGHGWIPPISLSALESLAPRLEALERYREEAGRADEPFEIYWTPPAAWEESARPELVRLGVTHVFVAPWDFERAAALDVDDRCALIERFGRERIG
;
A
#
# COMPACT_ATOMS: atom_id res chain seq x y z
N MET A 1 13.07 5.79 12.47
CA MET A 1 11.96 4.90 12.02
C MET A 1 10.68 5.71 12.05
N LYS A 2 9.85 5.58 11.01
CA LYS A 2 8.58 6.31 10.84
C LYS A 2 7.40 5.39 11.14
N PHE A 3 6.27 5.97 11.53
CA PHE A 3 5.03 5.23 11.81
C PHE A 3 3.95 5.54 10.80
N VAL A 4 3.22 4.51 10.41
CA VAL A 4 2.09 4.59 9.46
C VAL A 4 0.84 4.11 10.17
N CYS A 5 -0.17 4.98 10.25
CA CYS A 5 -1.43 4.62 10.90
C CYS A 5 -2.29 3.79 9.93
N SER A 6 -2.58 2.54 10.31
CA SER A 6 -3.48 1.68 9.56
C SER A 6 -4.93 2.08 9.79
N LEU A 7 -5.66 2.31 8.69
CA LEU A 7 -7.08 2.67 8.73
C LEU A 7 -8.00 1.46 8.50
N PHE A 8 -7.45 0.25 8.50
CA PHE A 8 -8.25 -0.97 8.41
C PHE A 8 -9.24 -1.06 9.59
N ARG A 9 -10.52 -1.33 9.29
CA ARG A 9 -11.64 -1.32 10.24
C ARG A 9 -11.92 0.02 10.95
N VAL A 10 -11.45 1.13 10.39
CA VAL A 10 -11.92 2.47 10.77
C VAL A 10 -13.22 2.74 10.00
N PRO A 11 -14.34 3.05 10.68
CA PRO A 11 -15.58 3.43 10.00
C PRO A 11 -15.37 4.59 9.03
N VAL A 12 -16.04 4.54 7.88
CA VAL A 12 -15.79 5.47 6.76
C VAL A 12 -16.00 6.93 7.16
N ASP A 13 -16.98 7.20 8.03
CA ASP A 13 -17.29 8.53 8.55
C ASP A 13 -16.23 9.07 9.54
N GLN A 14 -15.37 8.21 10.08
CA GLN A 14 -14.28 8.60 10.99
C GLN A 14 -12.95 8.87 10.28
N LEU A 15 -12.81 8.53 8.99
CA LEU A 15 -11.52 8.59 8.28
C LEU A 15 -10.88 9.99 8.28
N ILE A 16 -11.68 11.05 8.08
CA ILE A 16 -11.17 12.43 8.04
C ILE A 16 -10.63 12.88 9.41
N PRO A 17 -11.41 12.83 10.50
CA PRO A 17 -10.90 13.14 11.85
C PRO A 17 -9.64 12.33 12.21
N VAL A 18 -9.63 11.04 11.87
CA VAL A 18 -8.49 10.16 12.12
C VAL A 18 -7.25 10.61 11.36
N ALA A 19 -7.36 10.94 10.08
CA ALA A 19 -6.25 11.44 9.29
C ALA A 19 -5.70 12.77 9.85
N GLN A 20 -6.58 13.70 10.21
CA GLN A 20 -6.17 14.97 10.82
C GLN A 20 -5.46 14.75 12.15
N THR A 21 -5.95 13.83 12.98
CA THR A 21 -5.33 13.51 14.26
C THR A 21 -4.00 12.80 14.08
N ALA A 22 -3.89 11.85 13.15
CA ALA A 22 -2.64 11.18 12.79
C ALA A 22 -1.59 12.20 12.32
N GLU A 23 -1.98 13.17 11.49
CA GLU A 23 -1.11 14.28 11.08
C GLU A 23 -0.59 15.08 12.27
N ARG A 24 -1.49 15.52 13.17
CA ARG A 24 -1.11 16.28 14.38
C ARG A 24 -0.20 15.49 15.31
N ALA A 25 -0.46 14.20 15.47
CA ALA A 25 0.30 13.28 16.31
C ALA A 25 1.66 12.85 15.71
N GLY A 26 1.99 13.30 14.49
CA GLY A 26 3.32 13.09 13.89
C GLY A 26 3.46 11.81 13.06
N PHE A 27 2.36 11.12 12.73
CA PHE A 27 2.41 9.99 11.81
C PHE A 27 2.94 10.42 10.44
N ALA A 28 3.80 9.59 9.85
CA ALA A 28 4.38 9.88 8.53
C ALA A 28 3.37 9.66 7.40
N ALA A 29 2.49 8.67 7.57
CA ALA A 29 1.45 8.35 6.61
C ALA A 29 0.24 7.67 7.28
N VAL A 30 -0.85 7.58 6.52
CA VAL A 30 -1.95 6.64 6.77
C VAL A 30 -2.05 5.63 5.63
N THR A 31 -2.60 4.45 5.90
CA THR A 31 -2.81 3.41 4.89
C THR A 31 -4.25 2.92 4.82
N LEU A 32 -4.71 2.64 3.61
CA LEU A 32 -5.99 1.98 3.31
C LEU A 32 -5.75 0.59 2.71
N SER A 33 -6.66 -0.33 3.01
CA SER A 33 -6.73 -1.66 2.39
C SER A 33 -7.69 -1.62 1.20
N ASP A 34 -7.35 -2.27 0.09
CA ASP A 34 -8.20 -2.32 -1.10
C ASP A 34 -8.94 -3.65 -1.21
N ARG A 35 -10.25 -3.59 -1.44
CA ARG A 35 -11.09 -4.70 -1.92
C ARG A 35 -12.15 -4.13 -2.84
N ILE A 36 -12.40 -4.79 -3.97
CA ILE A 36 -13.38 -4.32 -4.95
C ILE A 36 -14.81 -4.55 -4.49
N ALA A 37 -15.07 -5.74 -3.95
CA ALA A 37 -16.40 -6.13 -3.48
C ALA A 37 -16.29 -7.28 -2.47
N HIS A 38 -17.34 -7.42 -1.65
CA HIS A 38 -17.55 -8.66 -0.90
C HIS A 38 -18.06 -9.75 -1.85
N ILE A 39 -17.34 -10.88 -1.89
CA ILE A 39 -17.77 -12.08 -2.61
C ILE A 39 -18.10 -13.13 -1.54
N GLU A 40 -19.36 -13.55 -1.48
CA GLU A 40 -19.85 -14.47 -0.45
C GLU A 40 -19.13 -15.82 -0.54
N GLN A 41 -19.17 -16.41 -1.73
CA GLN A 41 -18.56 -17.72 -2.04
C GLN A 41 -17.23 -17.53 -2.75
N VAL A 42 -16.15 -17.89 -2.08
CA VAL A 42 -14.79 -17.82 -2.62
C VAL A 42 -14.17 -19.21 -2.49
N ALA A 43 -13.78 -19.81 -3.62
CA ALA A 43 -13.07 -21.07 -3.66
C ALA A 43 -11.56 -20.87 -3.45
N THR A 44 -11.02 -19.72 -3.87
CA THR A 44 -9.63 -19.35 -3.64
C THR A 44 -9.33 -19.17 -2.15
N ARG A 45 -8.32 -19.89 -1.64
CA ARG A 45 -7.88 -19.76 -0.25
C ARG A 45 -7.06 -18.50 -0.02
N PHE A 46 -7.25 -17.84 1.11
CA PHE A 46 -6.41 -16.73 1.54
C PHE A 46 -4.98 -17.23 1.77
N PRO A 47 -3.95 -16.62 1.16
CA PRO A 47 -2.59 -17.17 1.21
C PRO A 47 -1.87 -16.95 2.54
N TYR A 48 -2.43 -16.13 3.45
CA TYR A 48 -1.73 -15.69 4.67
C TYR A 48 -2.35 -16.23 5.97
N THR A 49 -3.30 -17.15 5.89
CA THR A 49 -3.83 -17.92 7.03
C THR A 49 -3.70 -19.41 6.72
N GLU A 50 -3.45 -20.21 7.76
CA GLU A 50 -3.22 -21.65 7.60
C GLU A 50 -4.46 -22.39 7.07
N ASP A 51 -5.65 -21.96 7.51
CA ASP A 51 -6.93 -22.53 7.08
C ASP A 51 -7.46 -21.92 5.76
N GLY A 52 -6.80 -20.87 5.26
CA GLY A 52 -7.22 -20.12 4.07
C GLY A 52 -8.43 -19.22 4.32
N SER A 53 -8.84 -19.01 5.57
CA SER A 53 -9.91 -18.09 5.94
C SER A 53 -9.49 -16.63 5.78
N ARG A 54 -10.47 -15.77 5.54
CA ARG A 54 -10.26 -14.33 5.35
C ARG A 54 -10.30 -13.63 6.71
N PRO A 55 -9.38 -12.69 7.00
CA PRO A 55 -9.35 -11.99 8.29
C PRO A 55 -10.38 -10.84 8.40
N TRP A 56 -11.33 -10.74 7.47
CA TRP A 56 -12.40 -9.74 7.48
C TRP A 56 -13.76 -10.39 7.28
N SER A 57 -14.79 -9.73 7.78
CA SER A 57 -16.20 -10.14 7.64
C SER A 57 -16.90 -9.35 6.52
N PRO A 58 -18.14 -9.70 6.16
CA PRO A 58 -18.97 -8.90 5.25
C PRO A 58 -19.33 -7.50 5.79
N SER A 59 -19.20 -7.28 7.10
CA SER A 59 -19.49 -5.99 7.74
C SER A 59 -18.28 -5.08 7.87
N ASP A 60 -17.08 -5.54 7.48
CA ASP A 60 -15.89 -4.70 7.41
C ASP A 60 -15.96 -3.82 6.16
N ASP A 61 -15.93 -2.51 6.34
CA ASP A 61 -15.99 -1.54 5.24
C ASP A 61 -14.67 -1.48 4.45
N PHE A 62 -14.79 -1.50 3.12
CA PHE A 62 -13.69 -1.23 2.18
C PHE A 62 -14.09 -0.06 1.28
N PRO A 63 -13.83 1.20 1.69
CA PRO A 63 -14.13 2.35 0.85
C PRO A 63 -13.22 2.36 -0.39
N ASP A 64 -13.67 3.02 -1.47
CA ASP A 64 -12.78 3.27 -2.60
C ASP A 64 -11.54 4.05 -2.13
N VAL A 65 -10.37 3.45 -2.34
CA VAL A 65 -9.13 3.94 -1.76
C VAL A 65 -8.74 5.32 -2.29
N TRP A 66 -9.07 5.65 -3.54
CA TRP A 66 -8.70 6.93 -4.14
C TRP A 66 -9.66 8.04 -3.73
N VAL A 67 -10.96 7.75 -3.63
CA VAL A 67 -11.97 8.68 -3.09
C VAL A 67 -11.65 9.01 -1.64
N ALA A 68 -11.49 7.99 -0.79
CA ALA A 68 -11.17 8.19 0.63
C ALA A 68 -9.85 8.96 0.81
N THR A 69 -8.82 8.61 0.03
CA THR A 69 -7.53 9.33 0.07
C THR A 69 -7.68 10.78 -0.35
N ALA A 70 -8.43 11.08 -1.41
CA ALA A 70 -8.65 12.45 -1.87
C ALA A 70 -9.34 13.31 -0.79
N MET A 71 -10.37 12.77 -0.13
CA MET A 71 -11.07 13.46 0.95
C MET A 71 -10.16 13.75 2.15
N MET A 72 -9.37 12.77 2.59
CA MET A 72 -8.41 12.97 3.68
C MET A 72 -7.26 13.91 3.29
N ALA A 73 -6.77 13.82 2.05
CA ALA A 73 -5.70 14.67 1.54
C ALA A 73 -6.13 16.13 1.48
N ALA A 74 -7.38 16.42 1.10
CA ALA A 74 -7.93 17.77 1.10
C ALA A 74 -8.00 18.40 2.51
N MET A 75 -8.09 17.56 3.55
CA MET A 75 -8.25 17.98 4.95
C MET A 75 -6.95 17.96 5.77
N THR A 76 -5.81 17.67 5.12
CA THR A 76 -4.48 17.55 5.72
C THR A 76 -3.44 18.28 4.86
N THR A 77 -2.27 18.58 5.42
CA THR A 77 -1.27 19.44 4.75
C THR A 77 0.07 18.77 4.50
N ARG A 78 0.45 17.79 5.31
CA ARG A 78 1.76 17.12 5.31
C ARG A 78 1.66 15.59 5.33
N LEU A 79 0.55 15.04 5.81
CA LEU A 79 0.33 13.61 5.94
C LEU A 79 0.44 12.93 4.57
N ARG A 80 1.17 11.82 4.50
CA ARG A 80 1.27 11.01 3.29
C ARG A 80 0.23 9.90 3.27
N PHE A 81 -0.07 9.39 2.09
CA PHE A 81 -1.08 8.35 1.87
C PHE A 81 -0.51 7.22 1.04
N MET A 82 -0.90 6.00 1.40
CA MET A 82 -0.53 4.81 0.64
C MET A 82 -1.61 3.74 0.77
N GLN A 83 -1.51 2.72 -0.06
CA GLN A 83 -2.34 1.53 0.02
C GLN A 83 -1.48 0.36 0.47
N ALA A 84 -2.01 -0.48 1.36
CA ALA A 84 -1.35 -1.69 1.81
C ALA A 84 -2.37 -2.85 1.77
N VAL A 85 -2.78 -3.31 0.58
CA VAL A 85 -2.26 -2.96 -0.75
C VAL A 85 -3.39 -2.77 -1.77
N TYR A 86 -3.13 -2.00 -2.82
CA TYR A 86 -4.01 -1.86 -3.99
C TYR A 86 -3.90 -3.06 -4.93
N VAL A 87 -5.01 -3.63 -5.39
CA VAL A 87 -5.01 -4.79 -6.32
C VAL A 87 -4.88 -4.29 -7.77
N LEU A 88 -3.69 -3.83 -8.13
CA LEU A 88 -3.45 -3.14 -9.40
C LEU A 88 -3.90 -3.93 -10.65
N PRO A 89 -3.53 -5.21 -10.86
CA PRO A 89 -3.86 -5.90 -12.12
C PRO A 89 -5.33 -6.28 -12.29
N ALA A 90 -6.19 -6.00 -11.30
CA ALA A 90 -7.64 -6.09 -11.43
C ALA A 90 -8.26 -4.81 -12.03
N ARG A 91 -7.45 -3.77 -12.31
CA ARG A 91 -7.90 -2.42 -12.66
C ARG A 91 -7.47 -2.04 -14.07
N ASP A 92 -8.08 -0.97 -14.58
CA ASP A 92 -7.67 -0.34 -15.83
C ASP A 92 -6.46 0.60 -15.60
N PRO A 93 -5.31 0.39 -16.24
CA PRO A 93 -4.10 1.17 -15.94
C PRO A 93 -4.25 2.65 -16.28
N ILE A 94 -5.02 3.01 -17.30
CA ILE A 94 -5.20 4.41 -17.72
C ILE A 94 -6.00 5.16 -16.66
N SER A 95 -7.10 4.56 -16.19
CA SER A 95 -7.95 5.12 -15.14
C SER A 95 -7.19 5.27 -13.83
N VAL A 96 -6.37 4.29 -13.46
CA VAL A 96 -5.50 4.37 -12.28
C VAL A 96 -4.43 5.44 -12.45
N ALA A 97 -3.74 5.49 -13.59
CA ALA A 97 -2.74 6.52 -13.89
C ALA A 97 -3.34 7.92 -13.75
N HIS A 98 -4.53 8.14 -14.29
CA HIS A 98 -5.21 9.44 -14.27
C HIS A 98 -5.65 9.83 -12.86
N SER A 99 -6.27 8.91 -12.13
CA SER A 99 -6.76 9.15 -10.77
C SER A 99 -5.60 9.43 -9.81
N LEU A 100 -4.57 8.58 -9.83
CA LEU A 100 -3.41 8.70 -8.96
C LEU A 100 -2.53 9.90 -9.34
N GLY A 101 -2.33 10.16 -10.63
CA GLY A 101 -1.59 11.32 -11.11
C GLY A 101 -2.27 12.64 -10.71
N THR A 102 -3.60 12.71 -10.84
CA THR A 102 -4.40 13.86 -10.38
C THR A 102 -4.28 14.05 -8.88
N LEU A 103 -4.45 12.97 -8.10
CA LEU A 103 -4.33 13.01 -6.65
C LEU A 103 -2.92 13.42 -6.20
N ALA A 104 -1.87 12.92 -6.84
CA ALA A 104 -0.49 13.30 -6.55
C ALA A 104 -0.29 14.80 -6.79
N ARG A 105 -0.75 15.31 -7.94
CA ARG A 105 -0.65 16.73 -8.29
C ARG A 105 -1.40 17.65 -7.31
N MET A 106 -2.62 17.26 -6.91
CA MET A 106 -3.50 18.05 -6.04
C MET A 106 -3.10 17.98 -4.57
N SER A 107 -2.60 16.82 -4.12
CA SER A 107 -2.14 16.65 -2.74
C SER A 107 -0.75 17.24 -2.48
N GLY A 108 0.01 17.59 -3.53
CA GLY A 108 1.39 18.05 -3.41
C GLY A 108 2.39 16.91 -3.24
N GLN A 109 2.26 15.86 -4.06
CA GLN A 109 3.10 14.65 -4.04
C GLN A 109 3.07 13.89 -2.71
N ARG A 110 1.91 13.86 -2.03
CA ARG A 110 1.72 13.19 -0.74
C ARG A 110 1.15 11.77 -0.86
N VAL A 111 1.13 11.17 -2.04
CA VAL A 111 0.60 9.81 -2.27
C VAL A 111 1.65 8.91 -2.89
N SER A 112 1.66 7.64 -2.47
CA SER A 112 2.44 6.55 -3.04
C SER A 112 1.50 5.45 -3.54
N LEU A 113 1.89 4.72 -4.59
CA LEU A 113 1.19 3.52 -5.05
C LEU A 113 1.73 2.28 -4.33
N GLY A 114 1.08 1.88 -3.24
CA GLY A 114 1.35 0.58 -2.64
C GLY A 114 0.45 -0.50 -3.23
N PHE A 115 1.03 -1.49 -3.89
CA PHE A 115 0.26 -2.47 -4.66
C PHE A 115 0.69 -3.91 -4.42
N GLY A 116 -0.26 -4.81 -4.65
CA GLY A 116 -0.04 -6.24 -4.77
C GLY A 116 -0.59 -6.75 -6.10
N VAL A 117 -0.17 -7.95 -6.49
CA VAL A 117 -0.63 -8.58 -7.75
C VAL A 117 -1.96 -9.31 -7.62
N GLY A 118 -2.56 -9.32 -6.42
CA GLY A 118 -3.82 -10.00 -6.12
C GLY A 118 -3.72 -11.52 -6.01
N TRP A 119 -4.51 -12.09 -5.10
CA TRP A 119 -4.55 -13.53 -4.84
C TRP A 119 -5.91 -14.16 -5.16
N MET A 120 -7.01 -13.41 -5.04
CA MET A 120 -8.39 -13.89 -5.19
C MET A 120 -8.80 -13.89 -6.67
N ARG A 121 -8.89 -15.07 -7.30
CA ARG A 121 -9.26 -15.21 -8.71
C ARG A 121 -10.65 -14.61 -9.02
N GLU A 122 -11.59 -14.81 -8.12
CA GLU A 122 -12.98 -14.38 -8.25
C GLU A 122 -13.11 -12.86 -8.36
N GLU A 123 -12.20 -12.11 -7.72
CA GLU A 123 -12.14 -10.64 -7.83
C GLU A 123 -11.69 -10.19 -9.22
N PHE A 124 -10.82 -10.97 -9.89
CA PHE A 124 -10.41 -10.70 -11.26
C PHE A 124 -11.53 -11.04 -12.24
N GLU A 125 -12.20 -12.17 -12.05
CA GLU A 125 -13.35 -12.58 -12.87
C GLU A 125 -14.48 -11.56 -12.78
N LEU A 126 -14.79 -11.06 -11.57
CA LEU A 126 -15.75 -9.99 -11.35
C LEU A 126 -15.42 -8.72 -12.14
N MET A 127 -14.12 -8.38 -12.24
CA MET A 127 -13.63 -7.21 -12.98
C MET A 127 -13.40 -7.48 -14.47
N GLY A 128 -13.73 -8.68 -14.97
CA GLY A 128 -13.47 -9.06 -16.36
C GLY A 128 -11.98 -9.10 -16.71
N ARG A 129 -11.11 -9.44 -15.76
CA ARG A 129 -9.65 -9.52 -15.93
C ARG A 129 -9.17 -10.96 -15.83
N ALA A 130 -8.15 -11.32 -16.62
CA ALA A 130 -7.50 -12.63 -16.51
C ALA A 130 -6.64 -12.72 -15.23
N PHE A 131 -6.79 -13.80 -14.47
CA PHE A 131 -5.96 -14.03 -13.28
C PHE A 131 -4.55 -14.54 -13.64
N GLU A 132 -4.45 -15.28 -14.72
CA GLU A 132 -3.20 -15.75 -15.29
C GLU A 132 -2.34 -14.54 -15.67
N ARG A 133 -1.02 -14.69 -15.48
CA ARG A 133 -0.03 -13.68 -15.90
C ARG A 133 -0.22 -12.27 -15.30
N ARG A 134 -1.08 -12.13 -14.27
CA ARG A 134 -1.32 -10.87 -13.56
C ARG A 134 -0.04 -10.18 -13.06
N GLY A 135 0.99 -10.96 -12.69
CA GLY A 135 2.30 -10.41 -12.32
C GLY A 135 2.99 -9.68 -13.48
N ALA A 136 3.11 -10.33 -14.64
CA ALA A 136 3.70 -9.72 -15.84
C ALA A 136 2.86 -8.54 -16.33
N ARG A 137 1.52 -8.66 -16.29
CA ARG A 137 0.63 -7.54 -16.60
C ARG A 137 0.87 -6.36 -15.66
N THR A 138 1.07 -6.62 -14.36
CA THR A 138 1.37 -5.56 -13.40
C THR A 138 2.69 -4.85 -13.72
N ASP A 139 3.72 -5.58 -14.13
CA ASP A 139 5.00 -4.99 -14.55
C ASP A 139 4.81 -4.00 -15.71
N GLU A 140 4.05 -4.39 -16.74
CA GLU A 140 3.74 -3.52 -17.87
C GLU A 140 2.84 -2.34 -17.50
N MET A 141 1.84 -2.55 -16.63
CA MET A 141 1.00 -1.45 -16.11
C MET A 141 1.85 -0.38 -15.42
N ILE A 142 2.80 -0.76 -14.57
CA ILE A 142 3.66 0.19 -13.86
C ILE A 142 4.57 0.96 -14.82
N GLU A 143 5.11 0.30 -15.85
CA GLU A 143 5.89 0.98 -16.90
C GLU A 143 5.02 2.01 -17.64
N LEU A 144 3.83 1.61 -18.07
CA LEU A 144 2.89 2.46 -18.78
C LEU A 144 2.45 3.66 -17.94
N MET A 145 2.09 3.43 -16.67
CA MET A 145 1.65 4.48 -15.76
C MET A 145 2.76 5.51 -15.52
N GLN A 146 4.02 5.08 -15.35
CA GLN A 146 5.15 6.00 -15.20
C GLN A 146 5.38 6.87 -16.44
N LYS A 147 5.24 6.31 -17.65
CA LYS A 147 5.27 7.09 -18.90
C LYS A 147 4.14 8.12 -18.93
N LEU A 148 2.92 7.72 -18.60
CA LEU A 148 1.75 8.60 -18.62
C LEU A 148 1.85 9.74 -17.58
N TRP A 149 2.50 9.52 -16.44
CA TRP A 149 2.65 10.54 -15.39
C TRP A 149 3.61 11.68 -15.75
N THR A 150 4.46 11.53 -16.77
CA THR A 150 5.31 12.64 -17.26
C THR A 150 4.46 13.76 -17.84
N GLY A 151 3.27 13.43 -18.36
CA GLY A 151 2.40 14.35 -19.07
C GLY A 151 2.81 14.57 -20.53
N ASP A 152 3.75 13.79 -21.05
CA ASP A 152 4.11 13.78 -22.46
C ASP A 152 3.09 12.97 -23.27
N VAL A 153 3.19 13.07 -24.61
CA VAL A 153 2.49 12.15 -25.51
C VAL A 153 3.22 10.82 -25.47
N VAL A 154 2.48 9.75 -25.15
CA VAL A 154 3.00 8.40 -24.97
C VAL A 154 2.48 7.50 -26.09
N ASP A 155 3.42 6.89 -26.79
CA ASP A 155 3.21 5.65 -27.53
C ASP A 155 3.73 4.49 -26.67
N HIS A 156 2.99 3.39 -26.63
CA HIS A 156 3.36 2.17 -25.91
C HIS A 156 2.89 0.96 -26.69
N GLU A 157 3.81 0.05 -27.00
CA GLU A 157 3.50 -1.24 -27.61
C GLU A 157 4.04 -2.32 -26.69
N GLY A 158 3.15 -2.90 -25.89
CA GLY A 158 3.44 -3.94 -24.92
C GLY A 158 2.69 -5.23 -25.23
N GLU A 159 2.85 -6.21 -24.37
CA GLU A 159 2.16 -7.49 -24.52
C GLU A 159 0.69 -7.41 -24.09
N PHE A 160 0.40 -6.58 -23.09
CA PHE A 160 -0.94 -6.45 -22.50
C PHE A 160 -1.67 -5.18 -22.96
N TYR A 161 -0.94 -4.13 -23.31
CA TYR A 161 -1.46 -2.82 -23.65
C TYR A 161 -0.76 -2.25 -24.89
N SER A 162 -1.55 -1.63 -25.77
CA SER A 162 -1.06 -0.84 -26.90
C SER A 162 -1.78 0.50 -26.88
N LEU A 163 -1.01 1.59 -26.89
CA LEU A 163 -1.49 2.98 -26.95
C LEU A 163 -0.68 3.73 -28.00
N SER A 164 -1.34 4.63 -28.72
CA SER A 164 -0.64 5.57 -29.59
C SER A 164 -1.18 6.99 -29.41
N GLY A 165 -0.28 7.95 -29.27
CA GLY A 165 -0.61 9.37 -29.16
C GLY A 165 -1.38 9.75 -27.90
N VAL A 166 -1.25 9.03 -26.80
CA VAL A 166 -2.03 9.26 -25.57
C VAL A 166 -1.28 10.20 -24.62
N GLN A 167 -1.94 11.23 -24.12
CA GLN A 167 -1.39 12.14 -23.11
C GLN A 167 -2.38 12.27 -21.94
N LEU A 168 -1.88 12.14 -20.70
CA LEU A 168 -2.66 12.46 -19.51
C LEU A 168 -2.44 13.91 -19.07
N ARG A 169 -3.55 14.60 -18.76
CA ARG A 169 -3.57 15.92 -18.14
C ARG A 169 -4.55 15.93 -16.94
N PRO A 170 -4.21 16.62 -15.84
CA PRO A 170 -2.92 17.24 -15.57
C PRO A 170 -1.79 16.21 -15.44
N ALA A 171 -0.55 16.61 -15.73
CA ALA A 171 0.62 15.79 -15.40
C ALA A 171 0.71 15.62 -13.88
N ALA A 172 1.29 14.51 -13.41
CA ALA A 172 1.42 14.25 -11.98
C ALA A 172 2.26 15.32 -11.25
N GLY A 173 3.18 15.97 -11.97
CA GLY A 173 4.04 17.04 -11.43
C GLY A 173 5.31 16.53 -10.73
N GLY A 174 5.53 15.22 -10.71
CA GLY A 174 6.73 14.58 -10.20
C GLY A 174 6.59 13.05 -10.16
N PRO A 175 7.65 12.32 -9.83
CA PRO A 175 7.58 10.87 -9.66
C PRO A 175 6.65 10.51 -8.50
N ILE A 176 5.85 9.45 -8.70
CA ILE A 176 4.97 8.88 -7.67
C ILE A 176 5.67 7.64 -7.13
N PRO A 177 5.96 7.56 -5.81
CA PRO A 177 6.64 6.39 -5.25
C PRO A 177 5.82 5.11 -5.45
N ILE A 178 6.53 4.02 -5.77
CA ILE A 178 5.97 2.70 -6.07
C ILE A 178 6.40 1.75 -4.96
N LEU A 179 5.45 1.22 -4.20
CA LEU A 179 5.70 0.32 -3.08
C LEU A 179 5.16 -1.07 -3.45
N CYS A 180 6.06 -2.01 -3.72
CA CYS A 180 5.70 -3.35 -4.16
C CYS A 180 5.40 -4.23 -2.94
N SER A 181 4.40 -5.10 -3.02
CA SER A 181 4.12 -6.10 -1.98
C SER A 181 4.22 -7.53 -2.50
N GLY A 182 4.37 -8.47 -1.58
CA GLY A 182 4.51 -9.90 -1.80
C GLY A 182 5.86 -10.44 -1.33
N GLU A 183 5.92 -11.75 -1.09
CA GLU A 183 7.11 -12.42 -0.53
C GLU A 183 7.81 -13.39 -1.50
N SER A 184 7.22 -13.65 -2.67
CA SER A 184 7.84 -14.51 -3.68
C SER A 184 9.04 -13.83 -4.33
N ASP A 185 9.99 -14.61 -4.84
CA ASP A 185 11.16 -14.08 -5.55
C ASP A 185 10.75 -13.17 -6.72
N ALA A 186 9.66 -13.49 -7.43
CA ALA A 186 9.12 -12.64 -8.48
C ALA A 186 8.61 -11.27 -7.96
N ALA A 187 8.05 -11.23 -6.74
CA ALA A 187 7.65 -9.99 -6.10
C ALA A 187 8.85 -9.17 -5.62
N LEU A 188 9.84 -9.82 -4.99
CA LEU A 188 11.06 -9.17 -4.52
C LEU A 188 11.91 -8.63 -5.68
N ARG A 189 12.07 -9.40 -6.77
CA ARG A 189 12.75 -8.93 -8.00
C ARG A 189 12.04 -7.73 -8.63
N ARG A 190 10.70 -7.69 -8.59
CA ARG A 190 9.93 -6.51 -9.03
C ARG A 190 10.21 -5.32 -8.12
N ALA A 191 10.12 -5.49 -6.81
CA ALA A 191 10.44 -4.44 -5.84
C ALA A 191 11.85 -3.88 -6.04
N ALA A 192 12.84 -4.75 -6.24
CA ALA A 192 14.21 -4.36 -6.52
C ALA A 192 14.38 -3.58 -7.83
N ARG A 193 13.74 -4.02 -8.91
CA ARG A 193 13.91 -3.44 -10.26
C ARG A 193 13.19 -2.11 -10.46
N ILE A 194 11.97 -1.96 -9.94
CA ILE A 194 11.12 -0.78 -10.23
C ILE A 194 10.54 -0.10 -8.98
N GLY A 195 10.68 -0.72 -7.81
CA GLY A 195 10.12 -0.18 -6.56
C GLY A 195 10.97 0.93 -5.96
N HIS A 196 10.32 1.75 -5.16
CA HIS A 196 10.88 2.71 -4.20
C HIS A 196 10.72 2.21 -2.76
N GLY A 197 10.05 1.07 -2.56
CA GLY A 197 9.93 0.40 -1.29
C GLY A 197 9.26 -0.97 -1.42
N TRP A 198 9.29 -1.72 -0.32
CA TRP A 198 8.69 -3.04 -0.18
C TRP A 198 7.76 -3.10 1.02
N ILE A 199 6.56 -3.64 0.81
CA ILE A 199 5.54 -3.90 1.83
C ILE A 199 5.47 -5.42 2.03
N PRO A 200 6.12 -5.98 3.06
CA PRO A 200 6.03 -7.40 3.36
C PRO A 200 4.59 -7.79 3.69
N PRO A 201 4.11 -8.96 3.24
CA PRO A 201 2.84 -9.49 3.72
C PRO A 201 2.89 -9.82 5.22
N ILE A 202 1.72 -9.93 5.84
CA ILE A 202 1.60 -10.21 7.28
C ILE A 202 2.21 -11.55 7.70
N SER A 203 2.37 -12.50 6.76
CA SER A 203 3.10 -13.76 6.97
C SER A 203 4.57 -13.54 7.40
N LEU A 204 5.14 -12.36 7.12
CA LEU A 204 6.51 -11.97 7.49
C LEU A 204 6.56 -11.03 8.70
N SER A 205 5.54 -11.07 9.57
CA SER A 205 5.54 -10.26 10.80
C SER A 205 6.62 -10.70 11.80
N ALA A 206 6.98 -11.99 11.83
CA ALA A 206 8.07 -12.50 12.65
C ALA A 206 9.43 -12.09 12.04
N LEU A 207 10.35 -11.61 12.87
CA LEU A 207 11.64 -11.08 12.39
C LEU A 207 12.52 -12.18 11.78
N GLU A 208 12.41 -13.40 12.30
CA GLU A 208 13.10 -14.59 11.79
C GLU A 208 12.65 -14.96 10.38
N SER A 209 11.38 -14.69 10.04
CA SER A 209 10.85 -14.88 8.69
C SER A 209 11.18 -13.70 7.77
N LEU A 210 11.24 -12.49 8.32
CA LEU A 210 11.52 -11.26 7.57
C LEU A 210 12.98 -11.19 7.09
N ALA A 211 13.94 -11.48 7.97
CA ALA A 211 15.36 -11.27 7.70
C ALA A 211 15.85 -12.00 6.43
N PRO A 212 15.56 -13.29 6.19
CA PRO A 212 15.98 -13.98 4.97
C PRO A 212 15.38 -13.40 3.69
N ARG A 213 14.20 -12.77 3.77
CA ARG A 213 13.57 -12.11 2.61
C ARG A 213 14.20 -10.74 2.34
N LEU A 214 14.64 -10.03 3.37
CA LEU A 214 15.40 -8.79 3.24
C LEU A 214 16.77 -9.03 2.59
N GLU A 215 17.49 -10.07 3.00
CA GLU A 215 18.75 -10.48 2.36
C GLU A 215 18.56 -10.80 0.86
N ALA A 216 17.48 -11.52 0.53
CA ALA A 216 17.14 -11.80 -0.86
C ALA A 216 16.82 -10.53 -1.65
N LEU A 217 16.08 -9.59 -1.04
CA LEU A 217 15.72 -8.31 -1.64
C LEU A 217 16.95 -7.44 -1.89
N GLU A 218 17.88 -7.37 -0.94
CA GLU A 218 19.14 -6.66 -1.09
C GLU A 218 19.96 -7.20 -2.26
N ARG A 219 20.16 -8.52 -2.32
CA ARG A 219 20.80 -9.18 -3.48
C ARG A 219 20.12 -8.84 -4.80
N TYR A 220 18.79 -8.84 -4.86
CA TYR A 220 18.09 -8.47 -6.09
C TYR A 220 18.22 -6.99 -6.45
N ARG A 221 18.38 -6.11 -5.45
CA ARG A 221 18.66 -4.68 -5.67
C ARG A 221 20.08 -4.47 -6.20
N GLU A 222 21.05 -5.24 -5.70
CA GLU A 222 22.41 -5.27 -6.25
C GLU A 222 22.42 -5.76 -7.70
N GLU A 223 21.74 -6.89 -7.99
CA GLU A 223 21.59 -7.42 -9.36
C GLU A 223 20.93 -6.41 -10.31
N ALA A 224 20.01 -5.59 -9.80
CA ALA A 224 19.35 -4.53 -10.57
C ALA A 224 20.19 -3.25 -10.69
N GLY A 225 21.34 -3.15 -10.01
CA GLY A 225 22.18 -1.95 -9.98
C GLY A 225 21.58 -0.78 -9.19
N ARG A 226 20.65 -1.07 -8.26
CA ARG A 226 19.88 -0.05 -7.51
C ARG A 226 20.13 -0.11 -6.01
N ALA A 227 21.17 -0.80 -5.54
CA ALA A 227 21.45 -0.97 -4.11
C ALA A 227 21.53 0.38 -3.36
N ASP A 228 22.20 1.37 -3.96
CA ASP A 228 22.43 2.69 -3.36
C ASP A 228 21.25 3.67 -3.48
N GLU A 229 20.17 3.30 -4.19
CA GLU A 229 18.98 4.16 -4.30
C GLU A 229 18.15 4.14 -3.01
N PRO A 230 17.50 5.25 -2.61
CA PRO A 230 16.58 5.26 -1.47
C PRO A 230 15.49 4.19 -1.61
N PHE A 231 15.27 3.44 -0.53
CA PHE A 231 14.27 2.37 -0.53
C PHE A 231 13.59 2.21 0.82
N GLU A 232 12.26 2.26 0.82
CA GLU A 232 11.45 2.17 2.03
C GLU A 232 11.11 0.71 2.34
N ILE A 233 11.59 0.20 3.47
CA ILE A 233 11.20 -1.10 4.01
C ILE A 233 10.12 -0.89 5.07
N TYR A 234 8.95 -1.47 4.84
CA TYR A 234 7.83 -1.47 5.78
C TYR A 234 7.83 -2.74 6.62
N TRP A 235 7.16 -2.70 7.77
CA TRP A 235 6.93 -3.87 8.60
C TRP A 235 5.60 -3.78 9.32
N THR A 236 4.89 -4.91 9.37
CA THR A 236 3.64 -5.06 10.12
C THR A 236 3.97 -5.86 11.38
N PRO A 237 3.84 -5.26 12.57
CA PRO A 237 4.10 -5.97 13.82
C PRO A 237 3.05 -7.03 14.10
N PRO A 238 3.40 -8.11 14.83
CA PRO A 238 2.40 -8.91 15.54
C PRO A 238 1.67 -8.03 16.58
N ALA A 239 0.47 -8.43 16.99
CA ALA A 239 -0.38 -7.64 17.88
C ALA A 239 0.29 -7.21 19.21
N ALA A 240 1.29 -7.96 19.68
CA ALA A 240 2.01 -7.72 20.94
C ALA A 240 3.49 -7.35 20.72
N TRP A 241 3.79 -6.50 19.73
CA TRP A 241 5.16 -6.00 19.55
C TRP A 241 5.54 -4.99 20.65
N GLU A 242 6.77 -5.13 21.14
CA GLU A 242 7.34 -4.25 22.15
C GLU A 242 8.40 -3.31 21.55
N GLU A 243 8.62 -2.18 22.22
CA GLU A 243 9.69 -1.23 21.84
C GLU A 243 11.08 -1.86 21.83
N SER A 244 11.27 -2.90 22.63
CA SER A 244 12.51 -3.64 22.79
C SER A 244 13.04 -4.22 21.47
N ALA A 245 12.17 -4.45 20.48
CA ALA A 245 12.58 -4.96 19.17
C ALA A 245 12.95 -3.85 18.15
N ARG A 246 12.88 -2.56 18.52
CA ARG A 246 13.30 -1.44 17.64
C ARG A 246 14.77 -1.52 17.19
N PRO A 247 15.76 -1.81 18.05
CA PRO A 247 17.15 -1.91 17.61
C PRO A 247 17.33 -2.96 16.51
N GLU A 248 16.61 -4.07 16.60
CA GLU A 248 16.63 -5.14 15.62
C GLU A 248 16.00 -4.71 14.29
N LEU A 249 14.84 -4.07 14.32
CA LEU A 249 14.23 -3.50 13.11
C LEU A 249 15.17 -2.52 12.39
N VAL A 250 15.83 -1.65 13.14
CA VAL A 250 16.81 -0.70 12.58
C VAL A 250 17.98 -1.43 11.96
N ARG A 251 18.49 -2.50 12.60
CA ARG A 251 19.56 -3.35 12.05
C ARG A 251 19.15 -4.00 10.74
N LEU A 252 17.89 -4.46 10.65
CA LEU A 252 17.31 -5.04 9.44
C LEU A 252 16.95 -3.99 8.37
N GLY A 253 17.19 -2.70 8.60
CA GLY A 253 16.90 -1.64 7.64
C GLY A 253 15.41 -1.26 7.55
N VAL A 254 14.56 -1.69 8.49
CA VAL A 254 13.15 -1.32 8.52
C VAL A 254 13.02 0.19 8.75
N THR A 255 12.33 0.85 7.82
CA THR A 255 12.17 2.29 7.78
C THR A 255 10.81 2.76 8.33
N HIS A 256 9.77 1.95 8.10
CA HIS A 256 8.37 2.27 8.40
C HIS A 256 7.71 1.11 9.14
N VAL A 257 6.90 1.41 10.15
CA VAL A 257 6.11 0.42 10.89
C VAL A 257 4.63 0.78 10.80
N PHE A 258 3.82 -0.19 10.35
CA PHE A 258 2.36 -0.05 10.39
C PHE A 258 1.87 -0.24 11.82
N VAL A 259 0.99 0.63 12.28
CA VAL A 259 0.39 0.52 13.61
C VAL A 259 -1.07 0.92 13.57
N ALA A 260 -1.88 0.26 14.40
CA ALA A 260 -3.18 0.75 14.83
C ALA A 260 -3.09 0.98 16.35
N PRO A 261 -3.21 2.22 16.84
CA PRO A 261 -3.15 2.51 18.28
C PRO A 261 -4.31 1.94 19.13
N TRP A 262 -5.13 1.06 18.56
CA TRP A 262 -6.32 0.47 19.15
C TRP A 262 -6.32 -1.05 18.97
N ASP A 263 -7.17 -1.73 19.75
CA ASP A 263 -7.44 -3.15 19.56
C ASP A 263 -8.17 -3.37 18.23
N PHE A 264 -7.57 -4.16 17.34
CA PHE A 264 -8.12 -4.46 16.02
C PHE A 264 -9.50 -5.14 16.05
N GLU A 265 -9.79 -5.91 17.09
CA GLU A 265 -11.08 -6.60 17.24
C GLU A 265 -12.19 -5.65 17.71
N ARG A 266 -11.80 -4.55 18.37
CA ARG A 266 -12.74 -3.51 18.84
C ARG A 266 -12.71 -2.25 18.00
N ALA A 267 -11.92 -2.26 16.92
CA ALA A 267 -11.70 -1.10 16.08
C ALA A 267 -13.03 -0.49 15.61
N ALA A 268 -13.96 -1.28 15.08
CA ALA A 268 -15.21 -0.77 14.52
C ALA A 268 -16.17 -0.16 15.57
N ALA A 269 -16.07 -0.59 16.84
CA ALA A 269 -16.94 -0.13 17.93
C ALA A 269 -16.43 1.13 18.64
N LEU A 270 -15.19 1.54 18.34
CA LEU A 270 -14.59 2.70 18.96
C LEU A 270 -15.15 3.99 18.35
N ASP A 271 -15.63 4.90 19.20
CA ASP A 271 -16.02 6.22 18.76
C ASP A 271 -14.80 7.05 18.30
N VAL A 272 -15.08 8.13 17.58
CA VAL A 272 -14.05 8.93 16.93
C VAL A 272 -13.17 9.67 17.95
N ASP A 273 -13.71 10.07 19.10
CA ASP A 273 -12.99 10.86 20.10
C ASP A 273 -12.01 9.96 20.86
N ASP A 274 -12.46 8.77 21.27
CA ASP A 274 -11.61 7.75 21.88
C ASP A 274 -10.49 7.31 20.93
N ARG A 275 -10.83 7.11 19.65
CA ARG A 275 -9.83 6.77 18.63
C ARG A 275 -8.79 7.88 18.47
N CYS A 276 -9.22 9.13 18.41
CA CYS A 276 -8.31 10.27 18.33
C CYS A 276 -7.41 10.36 19.57
N ALA A 277 -7.96 10.16 20.77
CA ALA A 277 -7.19 10.15 22.01
C ALA A 277 -6.10 9.07 22.02
N LEU A 278 -6.38 7.88 21.48
CA LEU A 278 -5.39 6.80 21.35
C LEU A 278 -4.27 7.16 20.35
N ILE A 279 -4.61 7.78 19.22
CA ILE A 279 -3.63 8.25 18.23
C ILE A 279 -2.71 9.32 18.86
N GLU A 280 -3.29 10.29 19.56
CA GLU A 280 -2.51 11.35 20.21
C GLU A 280 -1.63 10.81 21.34
N ARG A 281 -2.13 9.85 22.12
CA ARG A 281 -1.32 9.15 23.12
C ARG A 281 -0.14 8.43 22.47
N PHE A 282 -0.38 7.68 21.39
CA PHE A 282 0.68 7.00 20.65
C PHE A 282 1.73 7.99 20.12
N GLY A 283 1.29 9.12 19.55
CA GLY A 283 2.19 10.17 19.09
C GLY A 283 3.14 10.65 20.18
N ARG A 284 2.60 11.02 21.35
CA ARG A 284 3.39 11.48 22.51
C ARG A 284 4.35 10.42 23.05
N GLU A 285 3.93 9.15 23.08
CA GLU A 285 4.71 8.08 23.69
C GLU A 285 5.76 7.46 22.75
N ARG A 286 5.53 7.50 21.43
CA ARG A 286 6.29 6.69 20.46
C ARG A 286 6.94 7.47 19.32
N ILE A 287 6.44 8.67 19.01
CA ILE A 287 6.90 9.48 17.87
C ILE A 287 7.75 10.66 18.35
N GLY A 288 7.27 11.40 19.35
CA GLY A 288 7.91 12.62 19.87
C GLY A 288 7.01 13.83 19.68
#